data_AF-A0A653MIU7-F1
#
_entry.id   AF-A0A653MIU7-F1
#
_cell.length_a   1.000
_cell.length_b   1.000
_cell.length_c   1.000
_cell.angle_alpha   90.00
_cell.angle_beta   90.00
_cell.angle_gamma   90.00
#
_symmetry.space_group_name_H-M   'P 1'
#
loop_
_entity.id
_entity.type
_entity.pdbx_description
1 polymer ?
#
loop_
_entity_poly.entity_id
_entity_poly.type
_entity_poly.pdbx_seq_one_letter_code
_entity_poly.pdbx_strand_id
1 'polypeptide(L)'
;MSRQSTEICRNNRAKAIKYHKALREIYGSEIFSKSRKRDTVLKRRMIVTFFIKEKEFTGYFVAKVFNINYQSVFYFMKPIIDKEFERFYRLNIEALRENFEKIDNHVISS
;
A
#
# COMPACT_ATOMS: atom_id res chain seq x y z
N MET A 1 6.30 -16.94 -23.40
CA MET A 1 5.70 -15.66 -22.92
C MET A 1 5.81 -14.63 -24.03
N SER A 2 4.73 -13.89 -24.34
CA SER A 2 4.77 -12.88 -25.41
C SER A 2 5.51 -11.61 -24.97
N ARG A 3 6.06 -10.85 -25.91
CA ARG A 3 6.79 -9.59 -25.65
C ARG A 3 5.94 -8.55 -24.88
N GLN A 4 4.63 -8.52 -25.15
CA GLN A 4 3.67 -7.66 -24.44
C GLN A 4 3.55 -8.02 -22.94
N SER A 5 3.51 -9.31 -22.58
CA SER A 5 3.42 -9.72 -21.17
C SER A 5 4.66 -9.32 -20.36
N THR A 6 5.83 -9.33 -20.99
CA THR A 6 7.09 -8.89 -20.36
C THR A 6 7.16 -7.39 -20.13
N GLU A 7 6.63 -6.57 -21.04
CA GLU A 7 6.61 -5.11 -20.90
C GLU A 7 5.65 -4.66 -19.79
N ILE A 8 4.45 -5.25 -19.73
CA ILE A 8 3.47 -4.97 -18.65
C ILE A 8 4.07 -5.29 -17.28
N CYS A 9 4.80 -6.41 -17.15
CA CYS A 9 5.45 -6.79 -15.90
C CYS A 9 6.56 -5.81 -15.48
N ARG A 10 7.37 -5.32 -16.44
CA ARG A 10 8.41 -4.32 -16.20
C ARG A 10 7.82 -2.97 -15.77
N ASN A 11 6.77 -2.51 -16.45
CA ASN A 11 6.08 -1.26 -16.12
C ASN A 11 5.47 -1.32 -14.72
N ASN A 12 4.84 -2.44 -14.35
CA ASN A 12 4.32 -2.64 -13.00
C ASN A 12 5.40 -2.65 -11.92
N ARG A 13 6.60 -3.17 -12.21
CA ARG A 13 7.73 -3.15 -11.27
C ARG A 13 8.26 -1.72 -11.07
N ALA A 14 8.47 -0.97 -12.15
CA ALA A 14 8.92 0.42 -12.07
C ALA A 14 7.91 1.29 -11.29
N LYS A 15 6.62 1.15 -11.61
CA LYS A 15 5.53 1.82 -10.89
C LYS A 15 5.53 1.48 -9.39
N ALA A 16 5.68 0.20 -9.04
CA ALA A 16 5.73 -0.22 -7.63
C ALA A 16 6.92 0.39 -6.86
N ILE A 17 8.09 0.52 -7.49
CA ILE A 17 9.27 1.16 -6.88
C ILE A 17 8.99 2.65 -6.59
N LYS A 18 8.32 3.35 -7.51
CA LYS A 18 7.95 4.77 -7.31
C LYS A 18 7.00 4.93 -6.12
N TYR A 19 5.96 4.09 -6.00
CA TYR A 19 5.09 4.12 -4.81
C TYR A 19 5.83 3.76 -3.53
N HIS A 20 6.74 2.78 -3.56
CA HIS A 20 7.54 2.42 -2.39
C HIS A 20 8.32 3.63 -1.86
N LYS A 21 8.97 4.36 -2.76
CA LYS A 21 9.76 5.55 -2.42
C LYS A 21 8.86 6.65 -1.84
N ALA A 22 7.79 7.01 -2.54
CA ALA A 22 6.88 8.06 -2.11
C ALA A 22 6.20 7.76 -0.76
N LEU A 23 5.78 6.50 -0.54
CA LEU A 23 5.25 6.07 0.75
C LEU A 23 6.27 6.16 1.88
N ARG A 24 7.53 5.81 1.61
CA ARG A 24 8.62 5.90 2.60
C ARG A 24 8.87 7.34 3.02
N GLU A 25 8.78 8.28 2.10
CA GLU A 25 8.98 9.71 2.38
C GLU A 25 7.87 10.28 3.26
N ILE A 26 6.61 9.89 3.04
CA ILE A 26 5.46 10.43 3.79
C ILE A 26 5.24 9.70 5.13
N TYR A 27 5.32 8.37 5.12
CA TYR A 27 4.93 7.53 6.27
C TYR A 27 6.10 6.89 7.01
N GLY A 28 7.33 7.19 6.59
CA GLY A 28 8.55 6.64 7.18
C GLY A 28 8.84 5.20 6.76
N SER A 29 9.97 4.68 7.23
CA SER A 29 10.38 3.31 6.94
C SER A 29 9.62 2.26 7.77
N GLU A 30 8.95 2.67 8.86
CA GLU A 30 8.31 1.73 9.77
C GLU A 30 7.19 0.92 9.11
N ILE A 31 6.50 1.47 8.11
CA ILE A 31 5.42 0.80 7.38
C ILE A 31 5.92 -0.34 6.48
N PHE A 32 7.24 -0.44 6.27
CA PHE A 32 7.86 -1.56 5.55
C PHE A 32 8.57 -2.54 6.50
N SER A 33 8.62 -2.22 7.80
CA SER A 33 9.26 -3.05 8.79
C SER A 33 8.43 -4.31 9.11
N LYS A 34 9.05 -5.28 9.78
CA LYS A 34 8.36 -6.44 10.36
C LYS A 34 7.81 -6.16 11.78
N SER A 35 7.88 -4.91 12.25
CA SER A 35 7.42 -4.51 13.58
C SER A 35 5.98 -4.96 13.82
N ARG A 36 5.68 -5.42 15.04
CA ARG A 36 4.32 -5.79 15.46
C ARG A 36 3.69 -4.75 16.40
N LYS A 37 4.33 -3.59 16.55
CA LYS A 37 3.74 -2.46 17.31
C LYS A 37 2.37 -2.12 16.73
N ARG A 38 1.39 -1.91 17.60
CA ARG A 38 -0.02 -1.71 17.25
C ARG A 38 -0.17 -0.63 16.18
N ASP A 39 0.38 0.56 16.40
CA ASP A 39 0.30 1.69 15.47
C ASP A 39 0.87 1.36 14.09
N THR A 40 2.02 0.67 14.03
CA THR A 40 2.63 0.26 12.76
C THR A 40 1.77 -0.77 12.02
N VAL A 41 1.10 -1.67 12.75
CA VAL A 41 0.16 -2.64 12.16
C VAL A 41 -1.07 -1.92 11.64
N LEU A 42 -1.66 -1.00 12.41
CA LEU A 42 -2.83 -0.22 12.01
C LEU A 42 -2.54 0.64 10.78
N LYS A 43 -1.42 1.37 10.75
CA LYS A 43 -0.98 2.15 9.58
C LYS A 43 -0.84 1.29 8.33
N ARG A 44 -0.11 0.16 8.41
CA ARG A 44 0.05 -0.76 7.27
C ARG A 44 -1.27 -1.32 6.78
N ARG A 45 -2.14 -1.73 7.70
CA ARG A 45 -3.49 -2.22 7.36
C ARG A 45 -4.29 -1.14 6.65
N MET A 46 -4.32 0.08 7.17
CA MET A 46 -5.04 1.19 6.56
C MET A 46 -4.57 1.44 5.13
N ILE A 47 -3.25 1.53 4.89
CA ILE A 47 -2.70 1.78 3.54
C ILE A 47 -3.01 0.61 2.59
N VAL A 48 -2.83 -0.64 3.03
CA VAL A 48 -3.11 -1.82 2.20
C VAL A 48 -4.60 -1.93 1.87
N THR A 49 -5.47 -1.71 2.85
CA THR A 49 -6.93 -1.69 2.65
C THR A 49 -7.33 -0.62 1.66
N PHE A 50 -6.81 0.60 1.81
CA PHE A 50 -7.07 1.70 0.89
C PHE A 50 -6.62 1.37 -0.54
N PHE A 51 -5.41 0.82 -0.71
CA PHE A 51 -4.90 0.43 -2.03
C PHE A 51 -5.77 -0.61 -2.73
N ILE A 52 -6.29 -1.59 -1.99
CA ILE A 52 -7.06 -2.68 -2.58
C ILE A 52 -8.54 -2.30 -2.76
N LYS A 53 -9.13 -1.57 -1.81
CA LYS A 53 -10.58 -1.29 -1.80
C LYS A 53 -10.95 0.01 -2.49
N GLU A 54 -10.13 1.06 -2.35
CA GLU A 54 -10.46 2.38 -2.92
C GLU A 54 -9.70 2.62 -4.23
N LYS A 55 -8.46 2.13 -4.35
CA LYS A 55 -7.64 2.28 -5.57
C LYS A 55 -7.60 1.04 -6.45
N GLU A 56 -8.27 -0.03 -6.05
CA GLU A 56 -8.43 -1.28 -6.81
C GLU A 56 -7.10 -1.89 -7.30
N PHE A 57 -6.01 -1.65 -6.57
CA PHE A 57 -4.72 -2.24 -6.89
C PHE A 57 -4.74 -3.75 -6.62
N THR A 58 -4.19 -4.51 -7.56
CA THR A 58 -4.04 -5.95 -7.38
C THR A 58 -3.15 -6.24 -6.16
N GLY A 59 -3.50 -7.27 -5.38
CA GLY A 59 -2.70 -7.63 -4.21
C GLY A 59 -1.25 -7.98 -4.57
N TYR A 60 -0.99 -8.47 -5.78
CA TYR A 60 0.37 -8.70 -6.27
C TYR A 60 1.17 -7.39 -6.45
N PHE A 61 0.53 -6.34 -6.99
CA PHE A 61 1.13 -5.02 -7.08
C PHE A 61 1.42 -4.45 -5.69
N VAL A 62 0.46 -4.53 -4.78
CA VAL A 62 0.63 -4.07 -3.38
C VAL A 62 1.76 -4.83 -2.68
N ALA A 63 1.85 -6.15 -2.86
CA ALA A 63 2.94 -6.96 -2.33
C ALA A 63 4.32 -6.48 -2.81
N LYS A 64 4.43 -6.07 -4.08
CA LYS A 64 5.66 -5.46 -4.63
C LYS A 64 5.95 -4.11 -4.00
N VAL A 65 4.95 -3.24 -3.85
CA VAL A 65 5.12 -1.92 -3.21
C VAL A 65 5.67 -2.07 -1.79
N PHE A 66 5.14 -3.03 -1.02
CA PHE A 66 5.57 -3.26 0.36
C PHE A 66 6.78 -4.19 0.51
N ASN A 67 7.27 -4.79 -0.58
CA ASN A 67 8.30 -5.82 -0.58
C ASN A 67 7.99 -6.98 0.41
N ILE A 68 6.76 -7.50 0.33
CA ILE A 68 6.26 -8.59 1.17
C ILE A 68 5.76 -9.75 0.31
N ASN A 69 5.57 -10.92 0.93
CA ASN A 69 4.90 -12.03 0.26
C ASN A 69 3.44 -11.66 -0.02
N TYR A 70 2.91 -12.06 -1.19
CA TYR A 70 1.50 -11.91 -1.55
C TYR A 70 0.55 -12.43 -0.46
N GLN A 71 0.91 -13.53 0.20
CA GLN A 71 0.14 -14.08 1.33
C GLN A 71 -0.02 -13.08 2.48
N SER A 72 1.00 -12.25 2.74
CA SER A 72 0.98 -11.21 3.78
C SER A 72 -0.07 -10.14 3.53
N VAL A 73 -0.40 -9.86 2.27
CA VAL A 73 -1.47 -8.91 1.89
C VAL A 73 -2.82 -9.38 2.42
N PHE A 74 -3.13 -10.67 2.31
CA PHE A 74 -4.38 -11.22 2.84
C PHE A 74 -4.51 -11.07 4.35
N TYR A 75 -3.40 -11.17 5.10
CA TYR A 75 -3.44 -10.95 6.55
C TYR A 75 -3.89 -9.53 6.90
N PHE A 76 -3.45 -8.53 6.13
CA PHE A 76 -3.89 -7.15 6.30
C PHE A 76 -5.36 -6.93 5.90
N MET A 77 -5.84 -7.72 4.94
CA MET A 77 -7.21 -7.66 4.42
C MET A 77 -8.23 -8.52 5.17
N LYS A 78 -7.79 -9.40 6.08
CA LYS A 78 -8.73 -10.24 6.85
C LYS A 78 -9.78 -9.35 7.54
N PRO A 79 -11.07 -9.71 7.49
CA PRO A 79 -12.14 -8.98 8.17
C PRO A 79 -11.77 -8.75 9.63
N ILE A 80 -11.89 -7.51 10.06
CA ILE A 80 -11.48 -7.09 11.39
C ILE A 80 -12.77 -6.80 12.17
N ILE A 81 -13.10 -7.66 13.13
CA ILE A 81 -14.10 -7.32 14.17
C ILE A 81 -13.36 -6.59 15.29
N ASP A 82 -12.65 -5.51 14.97
CA ASP A 82 -11.91 -4.66 15.91
C ASP A 82 -12.40 -3.23 15.73
N LYS A 83 -13.23 -2.79 16.68
CA LYS A 83 -13.80 -1.44 16.73
C LYS A 83 -12.70 -0.37 16.78
N GLU A 84 -11.51 -0.70 17.29
CA GLU A 84 -10.40 0.25 17.33
C GLU A 84 -9.78 0.47 15.96
N PHE A 85 -9.68 -0.57 15.11
CA PHE A 85 -9.24 -0.35 13.72
C PHE A 85 -10.26 0.48 12.95
N GLU A 86 -11.56 0.21 13.10
CA GLU A 86 -12.59 1.02 12.45
C GLU A 86 -12.50 2.50 12.87
N ARG A 87 -12.34 2.75 14.17
CA ARG A 87 -12.13 4.11 14.70
C ARG A 87 -10.85 4.74 14.13
N PHE A 88 -9.74 4.02 14.16
CA PHE A 88 -8.46 4.48 13.60
C PHE A 88 -8.59 4.82 12.11
N TYR A 89 -9.20 3.93 11.33
CA TYR A 89 -9.39 4.09 9.89
C TYR A 89 -10.24 5.33 9.59
N ARG A 90 -11.40 5.48 10.24
CA ARG A 90 -12.28 6.66 10.03
C ARG A 90 -11.57 7.98 10.35
N LEU A 91 -10.73 8.01 11.37
CA LEU A 91 -10.01 9.23 11.77
C LEU A 91 -8.86 9.60 10.83
N ASN A 92 -8.29 8.65 10.08
CA ASN A 92 -7.05 8.85 9.33
C ASN A 92 -7.22 8.68 7.81
N ILE A 93 -8.38 8.22 7.34
CA ILE A 93 -8.58 7.90 5.91
C ILE A 93 -8.55 9.14 5.02
N GLU A 94 -9.11 10.27 5.45
CA GLU A 94 -9.09 11.50 4.64
C GLU A 94 -7.66 12.02 4.47
N ALA A 95 -6.86 12.03 5.54
CA ALA A 95 -5.44 12.38 5.45
C ALA A 95 -4.67 11.42 4.53
N LEU A 96 -5.02 10.13 4.51
CA LEU A 96 -4.44 9.18 3.56
C LEU A 96 -4.84 9.48 2.12
N ARG A 97 -6.11 9.87 1.84
CA ARG A 97 -6.56 10.25 0.50
C ARG A 97 -5.81 11.46 -0.03
N GLU A 98 -5.71 12.52 0.78
CA GLU A 98 -4.96 13.74 0.42
C GLU A 98 -3.48 13.44 0.16
N ASN A 99 -2.84 12.64 1.03
CA ASN A 99 -1.46 12.25 0.84
C ASN A 99 -1.29 11.34 -0.39
N PHE A 100 -2.28 10.50 -0.68
CA PHE A 100 -2.24 9.66 -1.86
C PHE A 100 -2.29 10.47 -3.15
N GLU A 101 -3.08 11.54 -3.23
CA GLU A 101 -3.08 12.41 -4.42
C GLU A 101 -1.69 12.99 -4.68
N LYS A 102 -0.99 13.40 -3.62
CA LYS A 102 0.42 13.86 -3.73
C LYS A 102 1.34 12.74 -4.22
N ILE A 103 1.20 11.53 -3.67
CA ILE A 103 1.96 10.35 -4.10
C ILE A 103 1.70 10.04 -5.57
N ASP A 104 0.43 10.01 -5.98
CA ASP A 104 0.03 9.60 -7.32
C ASP A 104 0.52 10.59 -8.37
N ASN A 105 0.39 11.90 -8.10
CA ASN A 105 0.95 12.96 -8.92
C ASN A 105 2.47 12.84 -9.06
N HIS A 106 3.19 12.54 -7.96
CA HIS A 106 4.63 12.30 -8.01
C HIS A 106 4.98 11.05 -8.85
N VAL A 107 4.22 9.97 -8.71
CA VAL A 107 4.46 8.71 -9.45
C VAL A 107 4.20 8.88 -10.96
N ILE A 108 3.21 9.68 -11.35
CA ILE A 108 2.84 9.95 -12.75
C ILE A 108 3.83 10.91 -13.43
N SER A 109 4.33 11.92 -12.70
CA SER A 109 5.24 12.94 -13.24
C SER A 109 6.71 12.52 -13.31
N SER A 110 7.12 11.53 -12.50
CA SER A 110 8.44 10.86 -12.56
C SER A 110 8.49 9.81 -13.65
#